data_AF-A0A4Q7DXI9-F1
#
_entry.id   AF-A0A4Q7DXI9-F1
#
_cell.length_a   1.000
_cell.length_b   1.000
_cell.length_c   1.000
_cell.angle_alpha   90.00
_cell.angle_beta   90.00
_cell.angle_gamma   90.00
#
_symmetry.space_group_name_H-M   'P 1'
#
loop_
_entity.id
_entity.type
_entity.pdbx_description
1 polymer ?
#
loop_
_entity_poly.entity_id
_entity_poly.type
_entity_poly.pdbx_seq_one_letter_code
_entity_poly.pdbx_strand_id
1 'polypeptide(L)' 'MANNKDAQLIVRINKAQRDEFVALCNELDTSSSREIRKFIKRFVKKHKPEQEKPVKGDQDG' A
#
# COMPACT_ATOMS: atom_id res chain seq x y z
N MET A 1 -3.90 -22.93 -12.30
CA MET A 1 -3.54 -22.26 -11.03
C MET A 1 -3.23 -20.81 -11.36
N ALA A 2 -4.05 -19.88 -10.90
CA ALA A 2 -3.84 -18.46 -11.19
C ALA A 2 -2.52 -18.01 -10.56
N ASN A 3 -1.54 -17.69 -11.40
CA ASN A 3 -0.26 -17.14 -10.98
C ASN A 3 -0.51 -15.70 -10.53
N ASN A 4 -1.06 -15.51 -9.33
CA ASN A 4 -1.18 -14.19 -8.71
C ASN A 4 0.24 -13.67 -8.54
N LYS A 5 0.64 -12.77 -9.45
CA LYS A 5 1.97 -12.18 -9.49
C LYS A 5 2.08 -11.20 -8.32
N ASP A 6 2.34 -11.72 -7.13
CA ASP A 6 2.81 -10.92 -6.02
C ASP A 6 4.16 -10.31 -6.44
N ALA A 7 4.16 -9.03 -6.78
CA ALA A 7 5.36 -8.29 -7.14
C ALA A 7 6.08 -7.84 -5.85
N GLN A 8 7.36 -8.19 -5.71
CA GLN A 8 8.19 -7.77 -4.59
C GLN A 8 8.80 -6.39 -4.87
N LEU A 9 8.74 -5.49 -3.87
CA LEU A 9 9.43 -4.21 -3.86
C LEU A 9 10.57 -4.27 -2.82
N ILE A 10 11.82 -4.22 -3.27
CA ILE A 10 13.00 -4.17 -2.39
C ILE A 10 13.43 -2.71 -2.27
N VAL A 11 13.46 -2.19 -1.04
CA VAL A 11 13.90 -0.81 -0.74
C VAL A 11 15.10 -0.86 0.20
N ARG A 12 16.16 -0.10 -0.13
CA ARG A 12 17.29 0.11 0.77
C ARG A 12 17.06 1.39 1.58
N ILE A 13 17.16 1.27 2.90
CA ILE A 13 17.06 2.38 3.86
C ILE A 13 18.14 2.21 4.93
N ASN A 14 18.41 3.26 5.70
CA ASN A 14 19.35 3.18 6.82
C ASN A 14 18.86 2.16 7.86
N LYS A 15 19.80 1.41 8.46
CA LYS A 15 19.50 0.37 9.46
C LYS A 15 18.72 0.92 10.65
N ALA A 16 19.13 2.06 11.21
CA ALA A 16 18.48 2.66 12.37
C ALA A 16 17.03 3.02 12.08
N GLN A 17 16.76 3.64 10.92
CA GLN A 17 15.41 3.97 10.48
C GLN A 17 14.54 2.71 10.28
N ARG A 18 15.11 1.63 9.73
CA ARG A 18 14.40 0.36 9.60
C ARG A 18 14.05 -0.23 10.96
N ASP A 19 15.01 -0.23 11.89
CA ASP A 19 14.83 -0.78 13.24
C ASP A 19 13.75 0.00 14.01
N GLU A 20 13.77 1.33 13.95
CA GLU A 20 12.74 2.19 14.54
C GLU A 20 11.35 1.93 13.93
N PHE A 21 11.24 1.85 12.61
CA PHE A 21 9.97 1.56 11.94
C PHE A 21 9.40 0.19 12.33
N VAL A 22 10.24 -0.84 12.41
CA VAL A 22 9.82 -2.19 12.82
C VAL A 22 9.41 -2.20 14.29
N ALA A 23 10.14 -1.52 15.17
CA ALA A 23 9.81 -1.40 16.59
C ALA A 23 8.43 -0.76 16.80
N LEU A 24 8.16 0.36 16.12
CA LEU A 24 6.85 1.02 16.15
C LEU A 24 5.74 0.13 15.59
N CYS A 25 6.03 -0.66 14.56
CA CYS A 25 5.06 -1.62 14.04
C CYS A 25 4.66 -2.65 15.12
N ASN A 26 5.63 -3.17 15.86
CA ASN A 26 5.37 -4.14 16.93
C ASN A 26 4.57 -3.51 18.08
N GLU A 27 4.90 -2.28 18.48
CA GLU A 27 4.16 -1.55 19.53
C GLU A 27 2.69 -1.31 19.16
N LEU A 28 2.41 -1.04 17.89
CA LEU A 28 1.08 -0.79 17.36
C LEU A 28 0.33 -2.06 16.91
N ASP A 29 0.83 -3.24 17.26
CA ASP A 29 0.30 -4.55 16.84
C ASP A 29 0.05 -4.62 15.31
N THR A 30 1.02 -4.12 14.55
CA THR A 30 1.01 -4.04 13.09
C THR A 30 2.27 -4.63 12.46
N SER A 31 2.19 -4.91 11.15
CA SER A 31 3.35 -5.40 10.41
C SER A 31 3.88 -4.33 9.47
N SER A 32 5.20 -4.29 9.33
CA SER A 32 5.88 -3.39 8.39
C SER A 32 5.31 -3.50 6.98
N SER A 33 5.02 -4.71 6.50
CA SER A 33 4.38 -4.92 5.20
C SER A 33 2.97 -4.30 5.12
N ARG A 34 2.17 -4.37 6.19
CA ARG A 34 0.83 -3.76 6.25
C ARG A 34 0.93 -2.23 6.17
N GLU A 35 1.82 -1.63 6.94
CA GLU A 35 1.98 -0.18 6.96
C GLU A 35 2.59 0.37 5.65
N ILE A 36 3.59 -0.31 5.07
CA ILE A 36 4.13 0.08 3.75
C ILE A 36 3.05 -0.02 2.67
N ARG A 37 2.24 -1.09 2.64
CA ARG A 37 1.13 -1.19 1.68
C ARG A 37 0.10 -0.07 1.85
N LYS A 38 -0.27 0.28 3.09
CA LYS A 38 -1.16 1.42 3.37
C LYS A 38 -0.54 2.74 2.92
N PHE A 39 0.74 2.95 3.21
CA PHE A 39 1.47 4.14 2.78
C PHE A 39 1.46 4.27 1.25
N ILE A 40 1.85 3.22 0.53
CA ILE A 40 1.86 3.19 -0.94
C ILE A 40 0.47 3.50 -1.50
N LYS A 41 -0.59 2.85 -0.97
CA LYS A 41 -1.97 3.12 -1.42
C LYS A 41 -2.37 4.59 -1.21
N ARG A 42 -2.09 5.15 -0.02
CA ARG A 42 -2.39 6.56 0.28
C ARG A 42 -1.59 7.52 -0.60
N PHE A 43 -0.30 7.26 -0.79
CA PHE A 43 0.58 8.05 -1.63
C PHE A 43 0.08 8.06 -3.08
N VAL A 44 -0.21 6.88 -3.65
CA VAL A 44 -0.74 6.77 -5.01
C VAL A 44 -2.09 7.50 -5.16
N LYS A 45 -3.01 7.36 -4.19
CA LYS A 45 -4.29 8.08 -4.22
C LYS A 45 -4.10 9.59 -4.18
N LYS A 46 -3.17 10.09 -3.36
CA LYS A 46 -2.90 11.53 -3.21
C LYS A 46 -2.28 12.15 -4.45
N HIS A 47 -1.48 11.39 -5.20
CA HIS A 47 -0.68 11.92 -6.32
C HIS A 47 -1.19 11.52 -7.70
N LYS A 48 -2.17 10.62 -7.80
CA LYS A 48 -2.88 10.40 -9.06
C LYS A 48 -3.84 11.58 -9.29
N PRO A 49 -3.72 12.31 -10.40
CA PRO A 49 -4.77 13.25 -10.80
C PRO A 49 -6.06 12.44 -10.94
N GLU A 50 -7.18 13.02 -10.47
CA GLU A 50 -8.52 12.42 -10.52
C GLU A 50 -8.83 12.03 -11.98
N GLN A 51 -8.57 10.78 -12.34
CA GLN A 51 -9.27 10.16 -13.45
C GLN A 51 -10.58 9.69 -12.83
N GLU A 52 -11.58 10.57 -12.93
CA GLU A 52 -12.98 10.30 -12.61
C GLU A 52 -13.31 8.87 -13.06
N LYS A 53 -13.76 8.03 -12.12
CA LYS A 53 -14.27 6.72 -12.51
C LYS A 53 -15.56 6.95 -13.30
N PRO A 54 -15.80 6.23 -14.42
CA PRO A 54 -17.10 6.24 -15.06
C PRO A 54 -18.12 5.77 -14.03
N VAL A 55 -19.14 6.60 -13.82
CA VAL A 55 -20.38 6.23 -13.13
C VAL A 55 -20.90 5.00 -13.86
N LYS A 56 -20.84 3.84 -13.19
CA LYS A 56 -21.49 2.64 -13.68
C LYS A 56 -22.99 2.94 -13.53
N GLY A 57 -23.62 3.32 -14.64
CA GLY A 57 -25.07 3.48 -14.69
C GLY A 57 -25.70 2.13 -14.36
N ASP A 58 -26.39 2.05 -13.24
CA ASP A 58 -27.43 1.05 -13.03
C ASP A 58 -28.60 1.44 -13.96
N GLN A 59 -28.57 0.89 -15.17
CA GLN A 59 -29.74 0.71 -16.03
C GLN A 59 -29.82 -0.78 -16.39
N ASP A 60 -31.07 -1.27 -16.50
CA ASP A 60 -31.56 -2.65 -16.64
C ASP A 60 -31.78 -3.38 -15.30
N GLY A 61 -33.01 -3.59 -14.83
CA GLY A 61 -34.35 -3.31 -15.39
C GLY A 61 -35.44 -3.72 -14.39
#